data_AF-A0A512HRS1-F1
#
_entry.id   AF-A0A512HRS1-F1
#
_cell.length_a   1.000
_cell.length_b   1.000
_cell.length_c   1.000
_cell.angle_alpha   90.00
_cell.angle_beta   90.00
_cell.angle_gamma   90.00
#
_symmetry.space_group_name_H-M   'P 1'
#
loop_
_entity.id
_entity.type
_entity.pdbx_description
1 polymer ?
#
loop_
_entity_poly.entity_id
_entity_poly.type
_entity_poly.pdbx_seq_one_letter_code
_entity_poly.pdbx_strand_id
1 'polypeptide(L)'
;MVDRNTVSARRPAPSDPELLGLFCQLVEEYDRLGAAFPISVTSFELTPENYLDDTERWHRVVRAMALRKFVLGHQDHVRADKVLSALRNCLRDPADAVVLERWSDDFRSIGAKVQIDEGADARSSLTEVLEDLIYGSYLHGDLDRWKRTTSRWQASVDLALWMFSEDAEYYIRRLRTVVLVAAREGRLTDEATASVQREATSRPLTDRTQRG
;
A
#
# COMPACT_ATOMS: atom_id res chain seq x y z
N MET A 1 -18.69 -31.91 -28.08
CA MET A 1 -17.38 -31.23 -28.19
C MET A 1 -17.61 -29.82 -27.70
N VAL A 2 -17.15 -29.49 -26.49
CA VAL A 2 -17.45 -28.20 -25.83
C VAL A 2 -16.22 -27.31 -25.91
N ASP A 3 -16.38 -26.11 -26.45
CA ASP A 3 -15.31 -25.12 -26.56
C ASP A 3 -14.77 -24.74 -25.19
N ARG A 4 -13.50 -25.07 -24.93
CA ARG A 4 -12.76 -24.67 -23.73
C ARG A 4 -12.05 -23.32 -23.89
N ASN A 5 -12.51 -22.50 -24.84
CA ASN A 5 -11.84 -21.26 -25.28
C ASN A 5 -12.47 -19.96 -24.76
N THR A 6 -13.35 -20.01 -23.76
CA THR A 6 -13.67 -18.84 -22.92
C THR A 6 -12.51 -18.54 -21.96
N VAL A 7 -11.35 -18.22 -22.53
CA VAL A 7 -10.18 -17.75 -21.80
C VAL A 7 -10.53 -16.44 -21.11
N SER A 8 -10.63 -16.50 -19.78
CA SER A 8 -10.72 -15.40 -18.81
C SER A 8 -10.81 -14.00 -19.43
N ALA A 9 -12.03 -13.53 -19.67
CA ALA A 9 -12.26 -12.13 -19.93
C ALA A 9 -11.74 -11.34 -18.72
N ARG A 10 -10.66 -10.57 -18.90
CA ARG A 10 -10.14 -9.67 -17.86
C ARG A 10 -11.32 -8.85 -17.36
N ARG A 11 -11.57 -8.86 -16.05
CA ARG A 11 -12.57 -7.96 -15.46
C ARG A 11 -12.23 -6.53 -15.91
N PRO A 12 -13.24 -5.71 -16.28
CA PRO A 12 -13.00 -4.31 -16.56
C PRO A 12 -12.35 -3.66 -15.34
N ALA A 13 -11.55 -2.61 -15.57
CA ALA A 13 -11.08 -1.77 -14.48
C ALA A 13 -12.29 -1.18 -13.73
N PRO A 14 -12.22 -1.02 -12.40
CA PRO A 14 -13.27 -0.34 -11.65
C PRO A 14 -13.45 1.10 -12.14
N SER A 15 -14.67 1.63 -12.03
CA SER A 15 -14.92 3.06 -12.21
C SER A 15 -14.19 3.90 -11.15
N ASP A 16 -14.01 5.21 -11.39
CA ASP A 16 -13.39 6.08 -10.38
C ASP A 16 -14.15 6.06 -9.04
N PRO A 17 -15.50 6.14 -8.99
CA PRO A 17 -16.29 5.91 -7.78
C PRO A 17 -16.04 4.54 -7.11
N GLU A 18 -16.04 3.44 -7.86
CA GLU A 18 -15.79 2.09 -7.34
C GLU A 18 -14.37 1.97 -6.77
N LEU A 19 -13.38 2.58 -7.43
CA LEU A 19 -11.99 2.57 -7.00
C LEU A 19 -11.79 3.29 -5.66
N LEU A 20 -12.48 4.41 -5.43
CA LEU A 20 -12.45 5.13 -4.15
C LEU A 20 -13.06 4.32 -3.00
N GLY A 21 -14.18 3.62 -3.25
CA GLY A 21 -14.77 2.69 -2.29
C GLY A 21 -13.81 1.57 -1.92
N LEU A 22 -13.32 0.85 -2.94
CA LEU A 22 -12.43 -0.29 -2.79
C LEU A 22 -11.14 0.09 -2.07
N PHE A 23 -10.57 1.26 -2.38
CA PHE A 23 -9.41 1.79 -1.67
C PHE A 23 -9.71 2.02 -0.18
N CYS A 24 -10.84 2.66 0.16
CA CYS A 24 -11.22 2.91 1.54
C CYS A 24 -11.44 1.63 2.35
N GLN A 25 -11.99 0.57 1.74
CA GLN A 25 -12.11 -0.77 2.35
C GLN A 25 -10.74 -1.41 2.56
N LEU A 26 -9.89 -1.44 1.53
CA LEU A 26 -8.61 -2.16 1.61
C LEU A 26 -7.64 -1.53 2.61
N VAL A 27 -7.71 -0.22 2.81
CA VAL A 27 -6.96 0.47 3.88
C VAL A 27 -7.55 0.15 5.25
N GLU A 28 -8.86 -0.03 5.39
CA GLU A 28 -9.47 -0.48 6.66
C GLU A 28 -9.13 -1.94 7.01
N GLU A 29 -9.19 -2.85 6.03
CA GLU A 29 -8.74 -4.24 6.22
C GLU A 29 -7.22 -4.29 6.50
N TYR A 30 -6.44 -3.33 5.96
CA TYR A 30 -5.04 -3.14 6.32
C TYR A 30 -4.85 -2.64 7.77
N ASP A 31 -5.70 -1.73 8.27
CA ASP A 31 -5.65 -1.30 9.67
C ASP A 31 -5.96 -2.47 10.62
N ARG A 32 -6.90 -3.35 10.26
CA ARG A 32 -7.16 -4.61 10.99
C ARG A 32 -5.97 -5.58 10.94
N LEU A 33 -5.28 -5.68 9.80
CA LEU A 33 -4.02 -6.43 9.68
C LEU A 33 -2.94 -5.83 10.60
N GLY A 34 -2.82 -4.51 10.68
CA GLY A 34 -1.88 -3.82 11.57
C GLY A 34 -2.13 -4.10 13.05
N ALA A 35 -3.39 -4.27 13.46
CA ALA A 35 -3.75 -4.70 14.81
C ALA A 35 -3.35 -6.17 15.12
N ALA A 36 -3.31 -7.04 14.09
CA ALA A 36 -2.88 -8.44 14.23
C ALA A 36 -1.35 -8.62 14.16
N PHE A 37 -0.64 -7.68 13.51
CA PHE A 37 0.82 -7.70 13.34
C PHE A 37 1.42 -6.36 13.83
N PRO A 38 1.40 -6.07 15.15
CA PRO A 38 1.83 -4.77 15.68
C PRO A 38 3.33 -4.52 15.49
N ILE A 39 3.70 -3.30 15.12
CA ILE A 39 5.11 -2.84 15.06
C ILE A 39 5.38 -1.85 16.19
N SER A 40 6.63 -1.71 16.63
CA SER A 40 6.96 -0.69 17.62
C SER A 40 6.89 0.71 17.00
N VAL A 41 6.35 1.66 17.77
CA VAL A 41 6.29 3.10 17.43
C VAL A 41 7.50 3.85 17.99
N THR A 42 8.40 3.17 18.71
CA THR A 42 9.66 3.79 19.18
C THR A 42 10.52 4.17 17.99
N SER A 43 10.95 5.44 17.95
CA SER A 43 11.91 5.97 16.99
C SER A 43 13.14 5.05 16.92
N PHE A 44 13.27 4.34 15.80
CA PHE A 44 14.29 3.31 15.63
C PHE A 44 15.57 3.96 15.10
N GLU A 45 16.64 3.97 15.91
CA GLU A 45 17.99 4.26 15.42
C GLU A 45 18.61 2.96 14.89
N LEU A 46 18.59 2.78 13.56
CA LEU A 46 19.28 1.70 12.86
C LEU A 46 20.78 1.93 12.91
N THR A 47 21.40 1.57 14.03
CA THR A 47 22.83 1.37 14.13
C THR A 47 23.21 0.00 13.56
N PRO A 48 24.46 -0.24 13.13
CA PRO A 48 24.93 -1.56 12.72
C PRO A 48 24.83 -2.67 13.80
N GLU A 49 24.51 -2.27 15.03
CA GLU A 49 24.38 -3.10 16.22
C GLU A 49 22.91 -3.38 16.58
N ASN A 50 21.96 -2.56 16.09
CA ASN A 50 20.53 -2.66 16.36
C ASN A 50 19.77 -3.13 15.11
N TYR A 51 19.62 -4.44 14.96
CA TYR A 51 18.71 -5.03 13.98
C TYR A 51 17.26 -4.96 14.47
N LEU A 52 16.29 -5.03 13.56
CA LEU A 52 14.90 -5.31 13.94
C LEU A 52 14.85 -6.65 14.70
N ASP A 53 14.12 -6.72 15.82
CA ASP A 53 13.76 -8.01 16.40
C ASP A 53 13.07 -8.88 15.34
N ASP A 54 13.34 -10.19 15.31
CA ASP A 54 12.84 -11.04 14.22
C ASP A 54 11.30 -11.03 14.16
N THR A 55 10.61 -10.91 15.31
CA THR A 55 9.15 -10.75 15.37
C THR A 55 8.70 -9.45 14.68
N GLU A 56 9.33 -8.32 15.03
CA GLU A 56 9.00 -7.03 14.41
C GLU A 56 9.34 -7.01 12.92
N ARG A 57 10.46 -7.62 12.54
CA ARG A 57 10.87 -7.81 11.15
C ARG A 57 9.83 -8.59 10.36
N TRP A 58 9.33 -9.72 10.88
CA TRP A 58 8.26 -10.48 10.25
C TRP A 58 6.94 -9.70 10.17
N HIS A 59 6.59 -8.93 11.21
CA HIS A 59 5.42 -8.05 11.18
C HIS A 59 5.55 -6.98 10.08
N ARG A 60 6.71 -6.31 9.98
CA ARG A 60 7.01 -5.34 8.91
C ARG A 60 6.98 -5.99 7.53
N VAL A 61 7.51 -7.21 7.34
CA VAL A 61 7.41 -7.97 6.07
C VAL A 61 5.95 -8.26 5.69
N VAL A 62 5.14 -8.78 6.61
CA VAL A 62 3.70 -9.06 6.37
C VAL A 62 2.94 -7.79 5.98
N ARG A 63 3.20 -6.69 6.69
CA ARG A 63 2.57 -5.39 6.41
C ARG A 63 3.06 -4.79 5.10
N ALA A 64 4.35 -4.90 4.77
CA ALA A 64 4.91 -4.43 3.50
C ALA A 64 4.31 -5.18 2.30
N MET A 65 4.13 -6.50 2.39
CA MET A 65 3.42 -7.29 1.36
C MET A 65 1.98 -6.82 1.14
N ALA A 66 1.28 -6.42 2.21
CA ALA A 66 -0.08 -5.87 2.11
C ALA A 66 -0.09 -4.44 1.54
N LEU A 67 0.86 -3.59 1.94
CA LEU A 67 1.02 -2.21 1.46
C LEU A 67 1.41 -2.15 -0.02
N ARG A 68 2.11 -3.17 -0.55
CA ARG A 68 2.66 -3.18 -1.91
C ARG A 68 1.65 -2.75 -2.99
N LYS A 69 0.39 -3.18 -2.87
CA LYS A 69 -0.68 -2.90 -3.85
C LYS A 69 -0.99 -1.41 -4.03
N PHE A 70 -0.71 -0.60 -3.02
CA PHE A 70 -0.94 0.84 -3.03
C PHE A 70 0.26 1.63 -3.58
N VAL A 71 1.47 1.05 -3.58
CA VAL A 71 2.73 1.77 -3.88
C VAL A 71 3.53 1.12 -5.01
N LEU A 72 3.95 -0.12 -4.81
CA LEU A 72 4.83 -0.91 -5.68
C LEU A 72 4.07 -1.61 -6.82
N GLY A 73 2.78 -1.88 -6.64
CA GLY A 73 1.95 -2.63 -7.58
C GLY A 73 1.61 -1.87 -8.86
N HIS A 74 2.52 -1.84 -9.85
CA HIS A 74 2.28 -1.14 -11.12
C HIS A 74 0.97 -1.57 -11.82
N GLN A 75 0.64 -2.87 -11.77
CA GLN A 75 -0.58 -3.42 -12.35
C GLN A 75 -1.81 -3.33 -11.43
N ASP A 76 -1.63 -3.06 -10.13
CA ASP A 76 -2.74 -2.99 -9.18
C ASP A 76 -3.61 -1.75 -9.42
N HIS A 77 -4.93 -1.91 -9.41
CA HIS A 77 -5.86 -0.80 -9.65
C HIS A 77 -5.82 0.25 -8.53
N VAL A 78 -5.59 -0.19 -7.29
CA VAL A 78 -5.62 0.62 -6.06
C VAL A 78 -4.30 1.32 -5.73
N ARG A 79 -3.38 1.40 -6.70
CA ARG A 79 -2.15 2.18 -6.56
C ARG A 79 -2.49 3.66 -6.35
N ALA A 80 -1.81 4.34 -5.45
CA ALA A 80 -2.31 5.60 -4.92
C ALA A 80 -2.29 6.77 -5.94
N ASP A 81 -1.48 6.67 -7.00
CA ASP A 81 -1.54 7.56 -8.17
C ASP A 81 -2.86 7.44 -8.93
N LYS A 82 -3.36 6.22 -9.10
CA LYS A 82 -4.68 5.93 -9.70
C LYS A 82 -5.81 6.38 -8.77
N VAL A 83 -5.68 6.16 -7.46
CA VAL A 83 -6.66 6.62 -6.45
C VAL A 83 -6.72 8.15 -6.36
N LEU A 84 -5.58 8.86 -6.40
CA LEU A 84 -5.53 10.32 -6.50
C LEU A 84 -6.22 10.83 -7.77
N SER A 85 -6.01 10.15 -8.90
CA SER A 85 -6.63 10.50 -10.18
C SER A 85 -8.15 10.31 -10.12
N ALA A 86 -8.62 9.18 -9.59
CA ALA A 86 -10.04 8.92 -9.36
C ALA A 86 -10.67 9.94 -8.38
N LEU A 87 -9.95 10.32 -7.32
CA LEU A 87 -10.39 11.36 -6.39
C LEU A 87 -10.57 12.70 -7.11
N ARG A 88 -9.60 13.12 -7.93
CA ARG A 88 -9.69 14.35 -8.74
C ARG A 88 -10.89 14.32 -9.67
N ASN A 89 -11.16 13.20 -10.32
CA ASN A 89 -12.29 13.02 -11.24
C ASN A 89 -13.66 12.97 -10.52
N CYS A 90 -13.67 12.60 -9.24
CA CYS A 90 -14.88 12.52 -8.42
C CYS A 90 -15.22 13.79 -7.63
N LEU A 91 -14.41 14.86 -7.70
CA LEU A 91 -14.72 16.16 -7.08
C LEU A 91 -15.81 16.91 -7.87
N ARG A 92 -16.71 17.62 -7.15
CA ARG A 92 -17.71 18.50 -7.77
C ARG A 92 -17.10 19.81 -8.27
N ASP A 93 -16.12 20.35 -7.55
CA ASP A 93 -15.43 21.59 -7.90
C ASP A 93 -13.95 21.29 -8.25
N PRO A 94 -13.50 21.59 -9.48
CA PRO A 94 -12.09 21.47 -9.85
C PRO A 94 -11.12 22.28 -8.97
N ALA A 95 -11.58 23.33 -8.29
CA ALA A 95 -10.75 24.13 -7.39
C ALA A 95 -10.28 23.33 -6.15
N ASP A 96 -11.05 22.35 -5.68
CA ASP A 96 -10.64 21.46 -4.57
C ASP A 96 -9.42 20.59 -4.96
N ALA A 97 -9.21 20.34 -6.27
CA ALA A 97 -8.12 19.48 -6.74
C ALA A 97 -6.72 20.10 -6.56
N VAL A 98 -6.60 21.42 -6.37
CA VAL A 98 -5.31 22.12 -6.22
C VAL A 98 -4.50 21.59 -5.03
N VAL A 99 -5.16 21.15 -3.95
CA VAL A 99 -4.50 20.55 -2.78
C VAL A 99 -3.91 19.17 -3.12
N LEU A 100 -4.51 18.43 -4.05
CA LEU A 100 -4.09 17.09 -4.46
C LEU A 100 -2.84 17.09 -5.34
N GLU A 101 -2.55 18.20 -6.06
CA GLU A 101 -1.41 18.28 -6.96
C GLU A 101 -0.07 18.13 -6.20
N ARG A 102 0.05 18.76 -5.02
CA ARG A 102 1.22 18.59 -4.14
C ARG A 102 1.39 17.15 -3.65
N TRP A 103 0.29 16.44 -3.42
CA TRP A 103 0.31 15.07 -2.91
C TRP A 103 0.73 14.02 -3.95
N SER A 104 0.57 14.32 -5.24
CA SER A 104 1.07 13.46 -6.32
C SER A 104 2.59 13.37 -6.31
N ASP A 105 3.28 14.50 -6.08
CA ASP A 105 4.74 14.55 -6.11
C ASP A 105 5.37 13.95 -4.84
N ASP A 106 4.74 14.15 -3.68
CA ASP A 106 5.11 13.47 -2.44
C ASP A 106 4.99 11.94 -2.60
N PHE A 107 3.84 11.45 -3.12
CA PHE A 107 3.60 10.02 -3.34
C PHE A 107 4.62 9.36 -4.27
N ARG A 108 4.86 9.97 -5.44
CA ARG A 108 5.82 9.46 -6.43
C ARG A 108 7.25 9.37 -5.87
N SER A 109 7.53 10.04 -4.75
CA SER A 109 8.83 10.05 -4.12
C SER A 109 9.04 9.04 -2.98
N ILE A 110 7.97 8.37 -2.51
CA ILE A 110 8.06 7.27 -1.54
C ILE A 110 9.03 6.21 -2.09
N GLY A 111 10.10 5.93 -1.36
CA GLY A 111 11.13 4.95 -1.73
C GLY A 111 12.02 5.30 -2.93
N ALA A 112 11.60 6.20 -3.82
CA ALA A 112 12.32 6.53 -5.05
C ALA A 112 13.46 7.54 -4.83
N LYS A 113 13.30 8.49 -3.89
CA LYS A 113 14.36 9.48 -3.55
C LYS A 113 15.40 8.92 -2.58
N VAL A 114 15.09 7.86 -1.86
CA VAL A 114 15.98 7.24 -0.86
C VAL A 114 16.90 6.25 -1.58
N GLN A 115 18.20 6.54 -1.54
CA GLN A 115 19.25 5.63 -1.95
C GLN A 115 19.78 4.92 -0.70
N ILE A 116 19.82 3.59 -0.75
CA ILE A 116 20.40 2.77 0.31
C ILE A 116 21.81 2.40 -0.15
N ASP A 117 22.79 2.67 0.70
CA ASP A 117 24.17 2.24 0.49
C ASP A 117 24.25 0.73 0.76
N GLU A 118 24.73 -0.01 -0.23
CA GLU A 118 24.91 -1.46 -0.16
C GLU A 118 26.39 -1.84 0.00
N GLY A 119 27.27 -0.85 0.12
CA GLY A 119 28.72 -0.99 0.12
C GLY A 119 29.31 -1.17 -1.28
N ALA A 120 30.64 -1.12 -1.36
CA ALA A 120 31.41 -1.34 -2.61
C ALA A 120 30.91 -0.54 -3.83
N ASP A 121 30.56 0.74 -3.61
CA ASP A 121 29.99 1.68 -4.59
C ASP A 121 28.61 1.28 -5.18
N ALA A 122 27.96 0.23 -4.66
CA ALA A 122 26.60 -0.15 -5.03
C ALA A 122 25.57 0.70 -4.25
N ARG A 123 24.60 1.25 -4.99
CA ARG A 123 23.44 1.94 -4.43
C ARG A 123 22.19 1.43 -5.12
N SER A 124 21.26 0.90 -4.32
CA SER A 124 19.91 0.56 -4.75
C SER A 124 18.92 1.60 -4.25
N SER A 125 17.82 1.81 -4.97
CA SER A 125 16.69 2.57 -4.39
C SER A 125 16.02 1.73 -3.30
N LEU A 126 15.45 2.39 -2.28
CA LEU A 126 14.63 1.70 -1.26
C LEU A 126 13.52 0.84 -1.90
N THR A 127 12.91 1.37 -2.97
CA THR A 127 11.92 0.65 -3.79
C THR A 127 12.48 -0.66 -4.35
N GLU A 128 13.67 -0.64 -4.94
CA GLU A 128 14.33 -1.81 -5.53
C GLU A 128 14.66 -2.89 -4.48
N VAL A 129 15.21 -2.49 -3.33
CA VAL A 129 15.51 -3.40 -2.20
C VAL A 129 14.24 -4.13 -1.75
N LEU A 130 13.11 -3.41 -1.67
CA LEU A 130 11.83 -4.01 -1.29
C LEU A 130 11.19 -4.84 -2.38
N GLU A 131 11.22 -4.41 -3.64
CA GLU A 131 10.71 -5.24 -4.72
C GLU A 131 11.47 -6.58 -4.79
N ASP A 132 12.79 -6.54 -4.62
CA ASP A 132 13.61 -7.75 -4.61
C ASP A 132 13.28 -8.66 -3.43
N LEU A 133 13.07 -8.10 -2.24
CA LEU A 133 12.62 -8.85 -1.06
C LEU A 133 11.22 -9.45 -1.26
N ILE A 134 10.25 -8.62 -1.64
CA ILE A 134 8.81 -8.93 -1.68
C ILE A 134 8.49 -9.87 -2.84
N TYR A 135 9.00 -9.61 -4.05
CA TYR A 135 8.74 -10.45 -5.22
C TYR A 135 9.71 -11.63 -5.32
N GLY A 136 10.99 -11.44 -4.96
CA GLY A 136 11.99 -12.51 -4.97
C GLY A 136 11.74 -13.57 -3.90
N SER A 137 11.56 -13.16 -2.63
CA SER A 137 11.52 -14.12 -1.52
C SER A 137 10.12 -14.60 -1.13
N TYR A 138 9.05 -13.81 -1.34
CA TYR A 138 7.74 -14.12 -0.72
C TYR A 138 6.56 -14.31 -1.68
N LEU A 139 6.54 -13.66 -2.84
CA LEU A 139 5.33 -13.63 -3.70
C LEU A 139 5.48 -14.27 -5.08
N HIS A 140 6.64 -14.17 -5.73
CA HIS A 140 6.82 -14.65 -7.10
C HIS A 140 7.98 -15.65 -7.25
N GLY A 141 8.89 -15.75 -6.28
CA GLY A 141 10.03 -16.67 -6.35
C GLY A 141 11.00 -16.28 -7.47
N ASP A 142 11.07 -14.99 -7.81
CA ASP A 142 11.95 -14.46 -8.85
C ASP A 142 13.41 -14.71 -8.44
N LEU A 143 14.08 -15.61 -9.17
CA LEU A 143 15.40 -16.13 -8.83
C LEU A 143 16.48 -15.04 -8.80
N ASP A 144 16.41 -14.05 -9.69
CA ASP A 144 17.44 -13.02 -9.77
C ASP A 144 17.20 -11.92 -8.73
N ARG A 145 15.94 -11.61 -8.43
CA ARG A 145 15.56 -10.80 -7.27
C ARG A 145 15.97 -11.46 -5.96
N TRP A 146 15.70 -12.76 -5.81
CA TRP A 146 16.10 -13.55 -4.63
C TRP A 146 17.62 -13.55 -4.42
N LYS A 147 18.41 -13.81 -5.47
CA LYS A 147 19.88 -13.75 -5.40
C LYS A 147 20.38 -12.39 -4.92
N ARG A 148 19.83 -11.29 -5.45
CA ARG A 148 20.17 -9.93 -4.98
C ARG A 148 19.81 -9.76 -3.51
N THR A 149 18.59 -10.11 -3.10
CA THR A 149 18.16 -10.07 -1.69
C THR A 149 19.09 -10.86 -0.76
N THR A 150 19.49 -12.08 -1.12
CA THR A 150 20.40 -12.89 -0.28
C THR A 150 21.85 -12.41 -0.28
N SER A 151 22.22 -11.50 -1.20
CA SER A 151 23.57 -10.93 -1.30
C SER A 151 23.68 -9.55 -0.62
N ARG A 152 22.55 -8.94 -0.26
CA ARG A 152 22.50 -7.65 0.43
C ARG A 152 22.84 -7.78 1.91
N TRP A 153 23.36 -6.71 2.49
CA TRP A 153 23.54 -6.61 3.93
C TRP A 153 22.17 -6.50 4.61
N GLN A 154 21.92 -7.30 5.66
CA GLN A 154 20.59 -7.39 6.29
C GLN A 154 20.11 -6.03 6.84
N ALA A 155 21.03 -5.21 7.35
CA ALA A 155 20.72 -3.84 7.81
C ALA A 155 20.13 -2.95 6.70
N SER A 156 20.60 -3.08 5.44
CA SER A 156 20.06 -2.36 4.28
C SER A 156 18.62 -2.79 3.96
N VAL A 157 18.31 -4.08 4.15
CA VAL A 157 16.96 -4.64 3.96
C VAL A 157 16.01 -4.22 5.09
N ASP A 158 16.50 -4.23 6.34
CA ASP A 158 15.72 -3.81 7.52
C ASP A 158 15.44 -2.30 7.48
N LEU A 159 16.40 -1.48 7.03
CA LEU A 159 16.20 -0.05 6.76
C LEU A 159 15.12 0.18 5.69
N ALA A 160 15.18 -0.55 4.58
CA ALA A 160 14.18 -0.45 3.53
C ALA A 160 12.77 -0.80 4.05
N LEU A 161 12.66 -1.89 4.80
CA LEU A 161 11.41 -2.33 5.44
C LEU A 161 10.87 -1.31 6.44
N TRP A 162 11.73 -0.75 7.29
CA TRP A 162 11.34 0.26 8.28
C TRP A 162 10.82 1.52 7.59
N MET A 163 11.63 2.16 6.74
CA MET A 163 11.29 3.41 6.05
C MET A 163 10.02 3.30 5.21
N PHE A 164 9.86 2.23 4.43
CA PHE A 164 8.66 2.02 3.61
C PHE A 164 7.41 1.78 4.44
N SER A 165 7.52 1.05 5.56
CA SER A 165 6.35 0.81 6.42
C SER A 165 5.81 2.15 6.94
N GLU A 166 6.67 3.01 7.47
CA GLU A 166 6.29 4.33 7.95
C GLU A 166 5.71 5.21 6.82
N ASP A 167 6.45 5.40 5.72
CA ASP A 167 6.05 6.29 4.61
C ASP A 167 4.74 5.83 3.94
N ALA A 168 4.63 4.53 3.62
CA ALA A 168 3.47 3.99 2.93
C ALA A 168 2.23 3.98 3.83
N GLU A 169 2.36 3.60 5.12
CA GLU A 169 1.26 3.65 6.08
C GLU A 169 0.73 5.06 6.28
N TYR A 170 1.63 6.01 6.53
CA TYR A 170 1.30 7.42 6.66
C TYR A 170 0.52 7.88 5.44
N TYR A 171 1.04 7.61 4.24
CA TYR A 171 0.44 8.06 3.00
C TYR A 171 -0.96 7.47 2.76
N ILE A 172 -1.14 6.14 2.85
CA ILE A 172 -2.44 5.53 2.55
C ILE A 172 -3.53 5.92 3.55
N ARG A 173 -3.18 6.07 4.83
CA ARG A 173 -4.11 6.55 5.87
C ARG A 173 -4.49 8.01 5.65
N ARG A 174 -3.52 8.85 5.28
CA ARG A 174 -3.76 10.26 4.97
C ARG A 174 -4.65 10.42 3.73
N LEU A 175 -4.42 9.62 2.68
CA LEU A 175 -5.25 9.61 1.47
C LEU A 175 -6.68 9.12 1.76
N ARG A 176 -6.85 8.01 2.52
CA ARG A 176 -8.18 7.56 2.97
C ARG A 176 -8.90 8.65 3.76
N THR A 177 -8.18 9.35 4.64
CA THR A 177 -8.75 10.46 5.42
C THR A 177 -9.27 11.58 4.52
N VAL A 178 -8.53 11.97 3.47
CA VAL A 178 -9.00 12.99 2.51
C VAL A 178 -10.23 12.52 1.72
N VAL A 179 -10.25 11.28 1.24
CA VAL A 179 -11.42 10.71 0.54
C VAL A 179 -12.67 10.72 1.45
N LEU A 180 -12.53 10.28 2.71
CA LEU A 180 -13.62 10.26 3.69
C LEU A 180 -14.10 11.67 4.06
N VAL A 181 -13.19 12.64 4.21
CA VAL A 181 -13.54 14.04 4.51
C VAL A 181 -14.26 14.67 3.31
N ALA A 182 -13.78 14.48 2.09
CA ALA A 182 -14.42 14.99 0.88
C ALA A 182 -15.84 14.41 0.69
N ALA A 183 -16.02 13.11 0.98
CA ALA A 183 -17.35 12.47 0.97
C ALA A 183 -18.29 13.07 2.03
N ARG A 184 -17.80 13.23 3.26
CA ARG A 184 -18.57 13.78 4.40
C ARG A 184 -18.99 15.25 4.18
N GLU A 185 -18.14 16.03 3.51
CA GLU A 185 -18.38 17.45 3.24
C GLU A 185 -19.14 17.68 1.91
N GLY A 186 -19.60 16.61 1.24
CA GLY A 186 -20.36 16.72 0.00
C GLY A 186 -19.55 17.19 -1.21
N ARG A 187 -18.21 17.22 -1.11
CA ARG A 187 -17.31 17.64 -2.19
C ARG A 187 -17.18 16.60 -3.31
N LEU A 188 -17.51 15.34 -3.04
CA LEU A 188 -17.57 14.28 -4.05
C LEU A 188 -18.92 14.23 -4.77
N THR A 189 -18.95 13.69 -5.99
CA THR A 189 -20.18 13.33 -6.70
C THR A 189 -21.05 12.38 -5.86
N ASP A 190 -22.35 12.33 -6.15
CA ASP A 190 -23.29 11.47 -5.40
C ASP A 190 -22.92 9.99 -5.52
N GLU A 191 -22.44 9.55 -6.70
CA GLU A 191 -21.99 8.18 -6.94
C GLU A 191 -20.74 7.82 -6.13
N ALA A 192 -19.72 8.68 -6.13
CA ALA A 192 -18.50 8.48 -5.35
C ALA A 192 -18.76 8.52 -3.84
N THR A 193 -19.62 9.45 -3.39
CA THR A 193 -20.09 9.51 -1.99
C THR A 193 -20.79 8.22 -1.59
N ALA A 194 -21.72 7.74 -2.41
CA ALA A 194 -22.47 6.51 -2.15
C ALA A 194 -21.60 5.24 -2.23
N SER A 195 -20.54 5.24 -3.03
CA SER A 195 -19.54 4.16 -3.09
C SER A 195 -18.76 4.07 -1.78
N VAL A 196 -18.11 5.17 -1.37
CA VAL A 196 -17.34 5.27 -0.13
C VAL A 196 -18.18 4.91 1.12
N GLN A 197 -19.49 5.20 1.11
CA GLN A 197 -20.39 4.90 2.22
C GLN A 197 -20.99 3.47 2.22
N ARG A 198 -21.43 2.94 1.07
CA ARG A 198 -21.94 1.55 0.96
C ARG A 198 -20.86 0.53 1.31
N GLU A 199 -19.64 0.82 0.89
CA GLU A 199 -18.53 -0.10 1.09
C GLU A 199 -18.03 -0.13 2.54
N ALA A 200 -18.23 0.94 3.31
CA ALA A 200 -17.98 0.98 4.75
C ALA A 200 -19.02 0.22 5.60
N THR A 201 -20.21 -0.08 5.05
CA THR A 201 -21.33 -0.73 5.78
C THR A 201 -21.50 -2.22 5.48
N SER A 202 -20.68 -2.80 4.59
CA SER A 202 -20.93 -4.11 3.98
C SER A 202 -20.38 -5.34 4.75
N ARG A 203 -19.94 -5.20 6.00
CA ARG A 203 -19.55 -6.33 6.87
C ARG A 203 -20.02 -6.16 8.32
N PRO A 204 -21.10 -6.84 8.75
CA PRO A 204 -21.31 -7.06 10.18
C PRO A 204 -20.17 -7.95 10.71
N LEU A 205 -19.58 -7.55 11.84
CA LEU A 205 -18.74 -8.43 12.65
C LEU A 205 -19.57 -9.67 12.99
N THR A 206 -19.15 -10.84 12.53
CA THR A 206 -19.74 -12.10 12.98
C THR A 206 -19.30 -12.34 14.41
N ASP A 207 -20.19 -11.98 15.33
CA ASP A 207 -20.06 -12.19 16.76
C ASP A 207 -19.81 -13.68 17.06
N ARG A 208 -18.53 -14.02 17.24
CA ARG A 208 -18.06 -15.34 17.70
C ARG A 208 -17.86 -15.34 19.22
N THR A 209 -18.80 -14.73 19.95
CA THR A 209 -18.82 -14.74 21.42
C THR A 209 -20.01 -15.52 21.97
N GLN A 210 -20.44 -16.61 21.29
CA GLN A 210 -21.50 -17.49 21.82
C GLN A 210 -21.55 -18.92 21.23
N ARG A 211 -20.47 -19.71 21.39
CA ARG A 211 -20.44 -21.18 21.54
C ARG A 211 -19.08 -21.56 22.16
N GLY A 212 -18.97 -22.35 23.22
CA GLY A 212 -19.97 -22.98 24.10
C GLY A 212 -19.25 -23.79 25.16
#